data_AF-A0A1A3SI78-F1
#
_entry.id   AF-A0A1A3SI78-F1
#
_cell.length_a   1.000
_cell.length_b   1.000
_cell.length_c   1.000
_cell.angle_alpha   90.00
_cell.angle_beta   90.00
_cell.angle_gamma   90.00
#
_symmetry.space_group_name_H-M   'P 1'
#
loop_
_entity.id
_entity.type
_entity.pdbx_description
1 polymer ?
#
loop_
_entity_poly.entity_id
_entity_poly.type
_entity_poly.pdbx_seq_one_letter_code
_entity_poly.pdbx_strand_id
1 'polypeptide(L)'
;MAKYATLAEAMVDNSDELAEAEMRYRLLSESFEAMPQLRANLNPALERAKAEILRLRGRGLGSLPLGCAVAVAQVPLGAAAVPSWKSLPLKEKRERRV
;
A
#
# COMPACT_ATOMS: atom_id res chain seq x y z
N MET A 1 7.09 -4.59 11.24
CA MET A 1 7.54 -5.57 12.24
C MET A 1 6.38 -5.77 13.18
N ALA A 2 5.92 -7.01 13.38
CA ALA A 2 4.85 -7.27 14.33
C ALA A 2 5.34 -7.00 15.75
N LYS A 3 4.62 -6.16 16.50
CA LYS A 3 4.89 -5.85 17.92
C LYS A 3 4.76 -7.07 18.83
N TYR A 4 3.94 -8.04 18.43
CA TYR A 4 3.56 -9.22 19.21
C TYR A 4 4.12 -10.49 18.58
N ALA A 5 4.41 -11.49 19.41
CA ALA A 5 4.94 -12.77 18.95
C ALA A 5 3.81 -13.69 18.47
N THR A 6 2.62 -13.57 19.05
CA THR A 6 1.45 -14.40 18.69
C THR A 6 0.21 -13.56 18.40
N LEU A 7 -0.72 -14.11 17.60
CA LEU A 7 -2.02 -13.47 17.37
C LEU A 7 -2.81 -13.34 18.68
N ALA A 8 -2.71 -14.34 19.57
CA ALA A 8 -3.38 -14.31 20.87
C ALA A 8 -2.92 -13.13 21.73
N GLU A 9 -1.62 -12.84 21.76
CA GLU A 9 -1.09 -11.64 22.44
C GLU A 9 -1.64 -10.35 21.84
N ALA A 10 -1.68 -10.25 20.50
CA ALA A 10 -2.24 -9.08 19.83
C ALA A 10 -3.74 -8.90 20.09
N MET A 11 -4.48 -10.00 20.29
CA MET A 11 -5.91 -9.99 20.65
C MET A 11 -6.16 -9.60 22.10
N VAL A 12 -5.27 -10.00 23.03
CA VAL A 12 -5.43 -9.72 24.47
C VAL A 12 -5.29 -8.23 24.75
N ASP A 13 -4.42 -7.53 24.03
CA ASP A 13 -4.13 -6.14 24.32
C ASP A 13 -5.28 -5.17 23.98
N ASN A 14 -6.29 -5.57 23.17
CA ASN A 14 -7.50 -4.81 22.77
C ASN A 14 -7.31 -3.35 22.27
N SER A 15 -6.12 -2.77 22.39
CA SER A 15 -5.78 -1.39 22.07
C SER A 15 -4.98 -1.28 20.78
N ASP A 16 -4.43 -2.39 20.28
CA ASP A 16 -3.61 -2.41 19.07
C ASP A 16 -4.29 -3.25 17.98
N GLU A 17 -5.48 -2.80 17.56
CA GLU A 17 -6.26 -3.37 16.44
C GLU A 17 -5.40 -3.46 15.16
N LEU A 18 -4.48 -2.52 14.96
CA LEU A 18 -3.56 -2.52 13.83
C LEU A 18 -2.58 -3.69 13.91
N ALA A 19 -1.95 -3.90 15.08
CA ALA A 19 -1.03 -5.02 15.25
C ALA A 19 -1.74 -6.37 15.12
N GLU A 20 -2.98 -6.49 15.59
CA GLU A 20 -3.80 -7.67 15.40
C GLU A 20 -4.08 -7.94 13.91
N ALA A 21 -4.46 -6.91 13.14
CA ALA A 21 -4.69 -7.02 11.70
C ALA A 21 -3.40 -7.40 10.93
N GLU A 22 -2.25 -6.84 11.32
CA GLU A 22 -0.94 -7.18 10.74
C GLU A 22 -0.55 -8.64 11.03
N MET A 23 -0.80 -9.13 12.26
CA MET A 23 -0.55 -10.52 12.63
C MET A 23 -1.46 -11.49 11.86
N ARG A 24 -2.75 -11.16 11.70
CA ARG A 24 -3.67 -11.96 10.88
C ARG A 24 -3.20 -12.04 9.43
N TYR A 25 -2.79 -10.92 8.84
CA TYR A 25 -2.29 -10.88 7.48
C TYR A 25 -1.05 -11.75 7.31
N ARG A 26 -0.10 -11.66 8.24
CA ARG A 26 1.11 -12.48 8.25
C ARG A 26 0.79 -13.97 8.28
N LEU A 27 -0.04 -14.43 9.22
CA LEU A 27 -0.42 -15.84 9.35
C LEU A 27 -1.14 -16.36 8.09
N LEU A 28 -2.01 -15.55 7.50
CA LEU A 28 -2.68 -15.89 6.25
C LEU A 28 -1.69 -15.98 5.07
N SER A 29 -0.67 -15.11 5.02
CA SER A 29 0.35 -15.15 3.96
C SER A 29 1.26 -16.38 4.07
N GLU A 30 1.69 -16.73 5.29
CA GLU A 30 2.45 -17.95 5.56
C GLU A 30 1.65 -19.20 5.16
N SER A 31 0.35 -19.21 5.47
CA SER A 31 -0.57 -20.29 5.07
C SER A 31 -0.78 -20.37 3.55
N PHE A 32 -0.82 -19.21 2.87
CA PHE A 32 -0.97 -19.10 1.42
C PHE A 32 0.24 -19.64 0.65
N GLU A 33 1.44 -19.46 1.22
CA GLU A 33 2.68 -20.02 0.71
C GLU A 33 2.77 -21.53 0.97
N ALA A 34 2.44 -21.96 2.19
CA ALA A 34 2.51 -23.37 2.60
C ALA A 34 1.44 -24.26 1.95
N MET A 35 0.25 -23.73 1.64
CA MET A 35 -0.90 -24.50 1.14
C MET A 35 -1.45 -23.92 -0.17
N PRO A 36 -0.77 -24.14 -1.32
CA PRO A 36 -1.17 -23.57 -2.61
C PRO A 36 -2.58 -23.99 -3.07
N GLN A 37 -3.05 -25.16 -2.63
CA GLN A 37 -4.39 -25.68 -2.92
C GLN A 37 -5.52 -24.85 -2.29
N LEU A 38 -5.23 -24.09 -1.22
CA LEU A 38 -6.24 -23.26 -0.53
C LEU A 38 -6.24 -21.79 -0.99
N ARG A 39 -5.41 -21.42 -1.97
CA ARG A 39 -5.24 -20.02 -2.40
C ARG A 39 -6.54 -19.35 -2.84
N ALA A 40 -7.42 -20.08 -3.54
CA ALA A 40 -8.72 -19.56 -3.94
C ALA A 40 -9.59 -19.15 -2.73
N ASN A 41 -9.51 -19.91 -1.63
CA ASN A 41 -10.27 -19.65 -0.40
C ASN A 41 -9.59 -18.60 0.48
N LEU A 42 -8.25 -18.54 0.47
CA LEU A 42 -7.46 -17.62 1.29
C LEU A 42 -7.34 -16.22 0.68
N ASN A 43 -7.43 -16.08 -0.66
CA ASN A 43 -7.34 -14.79 -1.35
C ASN A 43 -8.35 -13.75 -0.82
N PRO A 44 -9.65 -14.05 -0.70
CA PRO A 44 -10.60 -13.09 -0.13
C PRO A 44 -10.28 -12.70 1.31
N ALA A 45 -9.75 -13.63 2.12
CA ALA A 45 -9.37 -13.35 3.51
C ALA A 45 -8.14 -12.44 3.60
N LEU A 46 -7.15 -12.67 2.72
CA LEU A 46 -5.96 -11.82 2.60
C LEU A 46 -6.32 -10.40 2.17
N GLU A 47 -7.16 -10.23 1.15
CA GLU A 47 -7.57 -8.90 0.68
C GLU A 47 -8.37 -8.15 1.73
N ARG A 48 -9.23 -8.83 2.50
CA ARG A 48 -9.91 -8.21 3.66
C ARG A 48 -8.93 -7.76 4.74
N ALA A 49 -7.95 -8.60 5.08
CA ALA A 49 -6.93 -8.24 6.07
C ALA A 49 -6.07 -7.05 5.61
N LYS A 50 -5.68 -7.00 4.33
CA LYS A 50 -5.00 -5.83 3.74
C LYS A 50 -5.86 -4.57 3.82
N ALA A 51 -7.14 -4.67 3.45
CA ALA A 51 -8.06 -3.55 3.51
C ALA A 51 -8.20 -3.01 4.94
N GLU A 52 -8.27 -3.89 5.94
CA GLU A 52 -8.35 -3.46 7.35
C GLU A 52 -7.05 -2.80 7.82
N ILE A 53 -5.88 -3.34 7.46
CA ILE A 53 -4.59 -2.70 7.78
C ILE A 53 -4.54 -1.28 7.18
N LEU A 54 -4.95 -1.11 5.92
CA LEU A 54 -4.98 0.20 5.27
C LEU A 54 -5.97 1.15 5.97
N ARG A 55 -7.14 0.65 6.36
CA ARG A 55 -8.16 1.42 7.09
C ARG A 55 -7.64 1.89 8.45
N LEU A 56 -7.01 1.00 9.21
CA LEU A 56 -6.47 1.29 10.54
C LEU A 56 -5.25 2.22 10.48
N ARG A 57 -4.38 2.06 9.49
CA ARG A 57 -3.29 3.02 9.20
C ARG A 57 -3.84 4.39 8.80
N GLY A 58 -4.91 4.44 8.01
CA GLY A 58 -5.61 5.66 7.66
C GLY A 58 -6.27 6.35 8.86
N ARG A 59 -6.80 5.57 9.83
CA ARG A 59 -7.29 6.10 11.11
C ARG A 59 -6.17 6.64 12.00
N GLY A 60 -4.98 6.01 11.97
CA GLY A 60 -3.78 6.55 12.62
C GLY A 60 -3.35 7.92 12.07
N LEU A 61 -3.54 8.16 10.77
CA LEU A 61 -3.32 9.46 10.12
C LEU A 61 -4.48 10.46 10.27
N GLY A 62 -5.66 10.00 10.71
CA GLY A 62 -6.88 10.82 10.86
C GLY A 62 -7.13 11.36 12.28
N SER A 63 -6.25 11.08 13.24
CA SER A 63 -6.34 11.59 14.62
C SER A 63 -5.45 12.80 14.91
N LEU A 64 -4.67 13.25 13.92
CA LEU A 64 -4.06 14.58 14.00
C LEU A 64 -5.20 15.61 13.92
N PRO A 65 -5.30 16.56 14.87
CA PRO A 65 -6.29 17.62 14.79
C PRO A 65 -6.17 18.30 13.42
N LEU A 66 -7.31 18.57 12.79
CA LEU A 66 -7.48 19.30 11.53
C LEU A 66 -6.82 20.70 11.60
N GLY A 67 -5.50 20.75 11.59
CA GLY A 67 -4.71 21.96 11.84
C GLY A 67 -3.22 21.85 11.52
N CYS A 68 -2.67 20.65 11.32
CA CYS A 68 -1.30 20.51 10.82
C CYS A 68 -1.33 19.88 9.43
N ALA A 69 -1.26 20.73 8.42
CA ALA A 69 -1.10 20.36 7.02
C ALA A 69 0.18 19.52 6.85
N VAL A 70 0.07 18.20 6.92
CA VAL A 70 1.04 17.34 6.25
C VAL A 70 0.69 17.42 4.78
N ALA A 71 1.42 18.29 4.08
CA ALA A 71 1.49 18.30 2.64
C ALA A 71 2.00 16.93 2.17
N VAL A 72 1.09 15.96 2.08
CA VAL A 72 1.27 14.82 1.21
C VAL A 72 1.17 15.42 -0.18
N ALA A 73 2.34 15.68 -0.77
CA ALA A 73 2.47 15.99 -2.16
C ALA A 73 1.67 14.93 -2.94
N GLN A 74 0.49 15.36 -3.39
CA GLN A 74 -0.28 14.65 -4.37
C GLN A 74 0.59 14.61 -5.61
N VAL A 75 1.29 13.49 -5.81
CA VAL A 75 1.91 13.20 -7.10
C VAL A 75 0.74 13.08 -8.07
N PRO A 76 0.57 14.00 -9.04
CA PRO A 76 -0.46 13.82 -10.04
C PRO A 76 -0.09 12.59 -10.87
N LEU A 77 -0.85 11.51 -10.67
CA LEU A 77 -1.00 10.45 -11.65
C LEU A 77 -1.64 11.11 -12.89
N GLY A 78 -0.83 11.40 -13.91
CA GLY A 78 -1.37 11.79 -15.22
C GLY A 78 -0.60 12.88 -15.95
N ALA A 79 0.66 12.64 -16.31
CA ALA A 79 1.27 13.21 -17.52
C ALA A 79 2.58 12.49 -17.84
N ALA A 80 2.49 11.19 -18.17
CA ALA A 80 3.51 10.60 -19.03
C ALA A 80 3.32 11.19 -20.44
N ALA A 81 3.82 12.41 -20.63
CA ALA A 81 3.98 12.99 -21.95
C ALA A 81 5.06 12.19 -22.67
N VAL A 82 4.65 11.14 -23.39
CA VAL A 82 5.47 10.56 -24.45
C VAL A 82 5.70 11.69 -25.47
N PRO A 83 6.93 12.18 -25.69
CA PRO A 83 7.14 13.20 -26.69
C PRO A 83 7.00 12.53 -28.05
N SER A 84 5.82 12.70 -28.66
CA SER A 84 5.65 12.52 -30.09
C SER A 84 6.62 13.47 -30.78
N TRP A 85 7.68 12.87 -31.33
CA TRP A 85 8.74 13.43 -32.19
C TRP A 85 8.27 14.36 -33.32
N LYS A 86 6.96 14.48 -33.55
CA LYS A 86 6.37 15.33 -34.57
C LYS A 86 6.31 16.82 -34.18
N SER A 87 6.46 17.16 -32.90
CA SER A 87 6.19 18.53 -32.40
C SER A 87 7.41 19.35 -31.96
N LEU A 88 8.65 18.92 -32.24
CA LEU A 88 9.84 19.72 -31.93
C LEU A 88 10.02 20.87 -32.94
N PRO A 89 10.33 22.10 -32.48
CA PRO A 89 10.61 23.24 -33.36
C PRO A 89 11.83 22.97 -34.25
N LEU A 90 11.76 23.43 -35.52
CA LEU A 90 12.68 23.04 -36.61
C LEU A 90 14.18 23.26 -36.34
N LYS A 91 14.55 24.13 -35.39
CA LYS A 91 15.97 24.39 -35.07
C LYS A 91 16.69 23.17 -34.49
N GLU A 92 15.98 22.29 -33.79
CA GLU A 92 16.58 21.17 -33.05
C GLU A 92 16.65 19.84 -33.84
N LYS A 93 16.12 19.81 -35.07
CA LYS A 93 16.18 18.63 -35.94
C LYS A 93 17.49 18.48 -36.70
N ARG A 94 18.29 19.55 -36.81
CA ARG A 94 19.51 19.57 -37.63
C ARG A 94 20.76 19.01 -36.95
N GLU A 95 20.74 18.86 -35.62
CA GLU A 95 21.92 18.43 -34.84
C GLU A 95 21.99 16.93 -34.55
N ARG A 96 20.94 16.17 -34.89
CA ARG A 96 20.89 14.70 -34.71
C ARG A 96 21.04 13.93 -36.02
N ARG A 97 21.67 14.55 -37.03
CA ARG A 97 21.98 13.93 -38.32
C ARG A 97 23.42 14.27 -38.76
N VAL A 98 24.34 14.23 -37.82
CA VAL A 98 25.78 14.09 -38.03
C VAL A 98 26.26 12.94 -37.16
#